data_AF-A0A094ZHZ6-F1
#
_entry.id   AF-A0A094ZHZ6-F1
#
_cell.length_a   1.000
_cell.length_b   1.000
_cell.length_c   1.000
_cell.angle_alpha   90.00
_cell.angle_beta   90.00
_cell.angle_gamma   90.00
#
_symmetry.space_group_name_H-M   'P 1'
#
loop_
_entity.id
_entity.type
_entity.pdbx_description
1 polymer ?
#
loop_
_entity_poly.entity_id
_entity_poly.type
_entity_poly.pdbx_seq_one_letter_code
_entity_poly.pdbx_strand_id
1 'polypeptide(L)'
;MLKIKSSAMALSPGSYNERVGNLIFITQDPVTTSHVKSQVKLLIRQTWSNPPQHGARIVATILNNISLFNEWKTCVITMAQRIREMRQGLYERLRSLGTPGNWEHIINQVGMFSYTGLTLSTFMYLYLTMSYIYNNKIRNTAELSEPI
;
A
#
# COMPACT_ATOMS: atom_id res chain seq x y z
N MET A 1 -27.85 -7.70 4.47
CA MET A 1 -26.53 -7.91 3.84
C MET A 1 -25.44 -7.34 4.75
N LEU A 2 -24.62 -8.21 5.34
CA LEU A 2 -23.42 -7.83 6.10
C LEU A 2 -22.31 -7.43 5.11
N LYS A 3 -21.69 -6.26 5.27
CA LYS A 3 -20.48 -5.88 4.52
C LYS A 3 -19.30 -5.80 5.47
N ILE A 4 -18.16 -6.34 5.06
CA ILE A 4 -16.92 -6.34 5.85
C ILE A 4 -15.89 -5.50 5.09
N LYS A 5 -15.21 -4.58 5.80
CA LYS A 5 -14.08 -3.82 5.28
C LYS A 5 -12.90 -3.94 6.25
N SER A 6 -11.73 -4.30 5.74
CA SER A 6 -10.47 -4.20 6.48
C SER A 6 -9.65 -3.04 5.90
N SER A 7 -8.95 -2.30 6.76
CA SER A 7 -7.98 -1.30 6.33
C SER A 7 -6.70 -1.44 7.16
N ALA A 8 -5.56 -1.54 6.48
CA ALA A 8 -4.25 -1.41 7.10
C ALA A 8 -3.85 0.08 7.08
N MET A 9 -3.42 0.61 8.23
CA MET A 9 -2.99 2.03 8.34
C MET A 9 -1.48 2.20 8.12
N ALA A 10 -0.79 1.11 7.76
CA ALA A 10 0.63 1.02 7.45
C ALA A 10 1.08 1.87 6.24
N LEU A 11 0.15 2.56 5.57
CA LEU A 11 0.44 3.47 4.46
C LEU A 11 0.88 4.87 4.91
N SER A 12 0.89 5.11 6.24
CA SER A 12 1.50 6.32 6.80
C SER A 12 3.01 6.09 6.95
N PRO A 13 3.87 6.99 6.44
CA PRO A 13 5.31 6.83 6.49
C PRO A 13 5.78 6.57 7.93
N GLY A 14 6.52 5.47 8.13
CA GLY A 14 7.14 5.09 9.41
C GLY A 14 6.37 4.08 10.28
N SER A 15 5.11 3.76 9.98
CA SER A 15 4.27 2.91 10.86
C SER A 15 4.31 1.40 10.56
N TYR A 16 5.20 0.93 9.67
CA TYR A 16 5.24 -0.47 9.22
C TYR A 16 5.41 -1.49 10.36
N ASN A 17 6.15 -1.13 11.40
CA ASN A 17 6.42 -1.99 12.55
C ASN A 17 5.34 -1.93 13.65
N GLU A 18 4.41 -0.98 13.59
CA GLU A 18 3.38 -0.79 14.62
C GLU A 18 2.12 -1.65 14.42
N ARG A 19 2.01 -2.34 13.27
CA ARG A 19 0.93 -3.31 12.97
C ARG A 19 -0.49 -2.77 13.23
N VAL A 20 -0.74 -1.51 12.87
CA VAL A 20 -2.02 -0.83 13.11
C VAL A 20 -2.99 -1.00 11.93
N GLY A 21 -4.24 -1.33 12.24
CA GLY A 21 -5.32 -1.41 11.27
C GLY A 21 -6.69 -1.44 11.94
N ASN A 22 -7.74 -1.49 11.13
CA ASN A 22 -9.13 -1.57 11.60
C ASN A 22 -9.94 -2.57 10.76
N LEU A 23 -10.88 -3.25 11.41
CA LEU A 23 -11.86 -4.15 10.79
C LEU A 23 -13.26 -3.63 11.08
N ILE A 24 -13.99 -3.27 10.03
CA ILE A 24 -15.31 -2.63 10.09
C ILE A 24 -16.35 -3.60 9.56
N PHE A 25 -17.39 -3.84 10.36
CA PHE A 25 -18.58 -4.58 9.98
C PHE A 25 -19.74 -3.61 9.80
N ILE A 26 -20.42 -3.67 8.65
CA ILE A 26 -21.61 -2.89 8.34
C ILE A 26 -22.79 -3.86 8.38
N THR A 27 -23.65 -3.67 9.38
CA THR A 27 -24.83 -4.48 9.68
C THR A 27 -26.11 -3.71 9.36
N GLN A 28 -27.25 -4.42 9.26
CA GLN A 28 -28.53 -3.80 8.95
C GLN A 28 -29.23 -3.20 10.17
N ASP A 29 -28.96 -3.74 11.36
CA ASP A 29 -29.63 -3.38 12.59
C ASP A 29 -28.70 -3.51 13.83
N PRO A 30 -29.02 -2.83 14.94
CA PRO A 30 -28.19 -2.85 16.16
C PRO A 30 -28.08 -4.23 16.83
N VAL A 31 -29.09 -5.09 16.70
CA VAL A 31 -29.09 -6.43 17.31
C VAL A 31 -28.03 -7.28 16.62
N THR A 32 -28.02 -7.31 15.28
CA THR A 32 -26.98 -7.98 14.50
C THR A 32 -25.58 -7.43 14.79
N THR A 33 -25.43 -6.10 14.98
CA THR A 33 -24.16 -5.50 15.40
C THR A 33 -23.65 -6.09 16.71
N SER A 34 -24.53 -6.24 17.70
CA SER A 34 -24.16 -6.79 19.01
C SER A 34 -23.69 -8.25 18.90
N HIS A 35 -24.37 -9.06 18.09
CA HIS A 35 -24.02 -10.46 17.86
C HIS A 35 -22.67 -10.61 17.16
N VAL A 36 -22.45 -9.86 16.08
CA VAL A 36 -21.17 -9.85 15.35
C VAL A 36 -20.04 -9.39 16.27
N LYS A 37 -20.25 -8.32 17.05
CA LYS A 37 -19.26 -7.81 18.00
C LYS A 37 -18.89 -8.86 19.07
N SER A 38 -19.85 -9.63 19.55
CA SER A 38 -19.60 -10.72 20.52
C SER A 38 -18.69 -11.80 19.93
N GLN A 39 -19.01 -12.28 18.72
CA GLN A 39 -18.24 -13.33 18.05
C GLN A 39 -16.82 -12.87 17.71
N VAL A 40 -16.66 -11.64 17.21
CA VAL A 40 -15.34 -11.07 16.91
C VAL A 40 -14.50 -10.93 18.17
N LYS A 41 -15.10 -10.54 19.31
CA LYS A 41 -14.38 -10.50 20.59
C LYS A 41 -13.87 -11.87 21.03
N LEU A 42 -14.64 -12.93 20.84
CA LEU A 42 -14.22 -14.29 21.16
C LEU A 42 -13.00 -14.71 20.32
N LEU A 43 -13.05 -14.45 19.01
CA LEU A 43 -11.94 -14.73 18.11
C LEU A 43 -10.68 -13.95 18.51
N ILE A 44 -10.79 -12.65 18.75
CA ILE A 44 -9.67 -11.80 19.19
C ILE A 44 -9.05 -12.35 20.48
N ARG A 45 -9.89 -12.75 21.45
CA ARG A 45 -9.42 -13.30 22.72
C ARG A 45 -8.60 -14.58 22.56
N GLN A 46 -9.02 -15.45 21.65
CA GLN A 46 -8.33 -16.70 21.32
C GLN A 46 -7.05 -16.49 20.52
N THR A 47 -6.98 -15.42 19.71
CA THR A 47 -5.86 -15.23 18.77
C THR A 47 -4.72 -14.44 19.39
N TRP A 48 -5.01 -13.29 20.01
CA TRP A 48 -3.97 -12.39 20.53
C TRP A 48 -4.39 -11.63 21.80
N SER A 49 -5.53 -11.98 22.40
CA SER A 49 -6.09 -11.35 23.61
C SER A 49 -6.47 -9.88 23.42
N ASN A 50 -5.49 -8.98 23.36
CA ASN A 50 -5.68 -7.54 23.17
C ASN A 50 -4.70 -7.01 22.12
N PRO A 51 -5.14 -6.10 21.21
CA PRO A 51 -4.26 -5.54 20.19
C PRO A 51 -3.24 -4.55 20.80
N PRO A 52 -2.08 -4.34 20.14
CA PRO A 52 -1.12 -3.31 20.53
C PRO A 52 -1.74 -1.90 20.55
N GLN A 53 -1.52 -1.15 21.64
CA GLN A 53 -2.16 0.15 21.84
C GLN A 53 -1.36 1.32 21.25
N HIS A 54 -0.04 1.20 21.15
CA HIS A 54 0.85 2.33 20.86
C HIS A 54 0.57 2.97 19.49
N GLY A 55 0.70 2.21 18.41
CA GLY A 55 0.39 2.72 17.08
C GLY A 55 -1.06 3.21 16.90
N ALA A 56 -2.04 2.59 17.55
CA ALA A 56 -3.42 3.07 17.52
C ALA A 56 -3.58 4.46 18.15
N ARG A 57 -2.83 4.76 19.24
CA ARG A 57 -2.81 6.10 19.85
C ARG A 57 -2.14 7.12 18.93
N ILE A 58 -1.02 6.79 18.29
CA ILE A 58 -0.34 7.70 17.35
C ILE A 58 -1.30 8.10 16.23
N VAL A 59 -1.94 7.11 15.61
CA VAL A 59 -2.94 7.33 14.56
C VAL A 59 -4.09 8.19 15.08
N ALA A 60 -4.62 7.90 16.26
CA ALA A 60 -5.70 8.71 16.85
C ALA A 60 -5.26 10.17 17.09
N THR A 61 -4.03 10.41 17.55
CA THR A 61 -3.49 11.76 17.73
C THR A 61 -3.40 12.53 16.41
N ILE A 62 -2.90 11.88 15.35
CA ILE A 62 -2.76 12.48 14.03
C ILE A 62 -4.14 12.80 13.44
N LEU A 63 -5.08 11.86 13.49
CA LEU A 63 -6.41 12.01 12.87
C LEU A 63 -7.32 13.00 13.61
N ASN A 64 -7.17 13.16 14.92
CA ASN A 64 -7.99 14.08 15.71
C ASN A 64 -7.42 15.51 15.80
N ASN A 65 -6.20 15.74 15.33
CA ASN A 65 -5.59 17.08 15.29
C ASN A 65 -5.56 17.59 13.86
N ILE A 66 -6.25 18.70 13.58
CA ILE A 66 -6.39 19.27 12.22
C ILE A 66 -5.03 19.60 11.59
N SER A 67 -4.08 20.13 12.38
CA SER A 67 -2.74 20.48 11.88
C SER A 67 -1.97 19.22 11.47
N LEU A 68 -1.91 18.22 12.35
CA LEU A 68 -1.22 16.96 12.09
C LEU A 68 -1.88 16.18 10.94
N PHE A 69 -3.20 16.21 10.86
CA PHE A 69 -3.93 15.58 9.76
C PHE A 69 -3.59 16.20 8.40
N ASN A 70 -3.50 17.53 8.33
CA ASN A 70 -3.13 18.23 7.10
C ASN A 70 -1.68 17.97 6.70
N GLU A 71 -0.76 17.94 7.67
CA GLU A 71 0.63 17.56 7.45
C GLU A 71 0.74 16.13 6.93
N TRP A 72 0.09 15.17 7.61
CA TRP A 72 0.03 13.77 7.18
C TRP A 72 -0.52 13.62 5.77
N LYS A 73 -1.62 14.31 5.45
CA LYS A 73 -2.23 14.30 4.12
C LYS A 73 -1.26 14.84 3.05
N THR A 74 -0.54 15.90 3.37
CA THR A 74 0.49 16.48 2.48
C THR A 74 1.60 15.46 2.22
N CYS A 75 2.13 14.82 3.27
CA CYS A 75 3.15 13.77 3.14
C CYS A 75 2.68 12.62 2.22
N VAL A 76 1.45 12.13 2.40
CA VAL A 76 0.87 11.07 1.56
C VAL A 76 0.76 11.51 0.10
N ILE A 77 0.32 12.76 -0.16
CA ILE A 77 0.23 13.31 -1.51
C ILE A 77 1.62 13.41 -2.16
N THR A 78 2.60 13.93 -1.44
CA THR A 78 3.99 14.06 -1.91
C THR A 78 4.58 12.70 -2.27
N MET A 79 4.39 11.68 -1.42
CA MET A 79 4.84 10.31 -1.71
C MET A 79 4.15 9.75 -2.97
N ALA A 80 2.85 9.96 -3.12
CA ALA A 80 2.09 9.51 -4.29
C ALA A 80 2.45 10.27 -5.58
N GLN A 81 2.84 11.54 -5.48
CA GLN A 81 3.37 12.33 -6.60
C GLN A 81 4.73 11.80 -7.04
N ARG A 82 5.66 11.60 -6.10
CA ARG A 82 6.97 11.02 -6.39
C ARG A 82 6.85 9.67 -7.11
N ILE A 83 5.97 8.77 -6.65
CA ILE A 83 5.75 7.47 -7.33
C ILE A 83 5.29 7.66 -8.78
N ARG A 84 4.44 8.65 -9.06
CA ARG A 84 4.00 8.96 -10.43
C ARG A 84 5.14 9.52 -11.28
N GLU A 85 5.95 10.41 -10.74
CA GLU A 85 7.14 10.94 -11.42
C GLU A 85 8.14 9.83 -11.77
N MET A 86 8.37 8.88 -10.85
CA MET A 86 9.24 7.73 -11.12
C MET A 86 8.71 6.84 -12.25
N ARG A 87 7.38 6.66 -12.34
CA ARG A 87 6.74 5.91 -13.43
C ARG A 87 6.90 6.63 -14.77
N GLN A 88 6.71 7.94 -14.75
CA GLN A 88 6.82 8.77 -15.93
C GLN A 88 8.24 8.75 -16.50
N GLY A 89 9.26 8.97 -15.65
CA GLY A 89 10.67 8.89 -16.04
C GLY A 89 11.01 7.53 -16.66
N LEU A 90 10.66 6.43 -15.97
CA LEU A 90 10.89 5.08 -16.47
C LEU A 90 10.25 4.85 -17.86
N TYR A 91 9.02 5.31 -18.05
CA TYR A 91 8.32 5.19 -19.33
C TYR A 91 9.02 5.99 -20.44
N GLU A 92 9.38 7.25 -20.17
CA GLU A 92 10.08 8.12 -21.11
C GLU A 92 11.44 7.54 -21.51
N ARG A 93 12.18 6.99 -20.54
CA ARG A 93 13.48 6.37 -20.80
C ARG A 93 13.34 5.12 -21.66
N LEU A 94 12.40 4.22 -21.36
CA LEU A 94 12.14 3.03 -22.16
C LEU A 94 11.79 3.38 -23.61
N ARG A 95 10.98 4.44 -23.80
CA ARG A 95 10.64 4.96 -25.12
C ARG A 95 11.85 5.58 -25.83
N SER A 96 12.68 6.34 -25.13
CA SER A 96 13.89 6.98 -25.70
C SER A 96 14.92 5.95 -26.18
N LEU A 97 15.01 4.80 -25.48
CA LEU A 97 15.90 3.69 -25.83
C LEU A 97 15.34 2.82 -26.97
N GLY A 98 14.14 3.12 -27.48
CA GLY A 98 13.49 2.32 -28.52
C GLY A 98 13.14 0.91 -28.06
N THR A 99 12.88 0.72 -26.76
CA THR A 99 12.63 -0.61 -26.19
C THR A 99 11.39 -1.24 -26.83
N PRO A 100 11.48 -2.44 -27.44
CA PRO A 100 10.34 -3.05 -28.13
C PRO A 100 9.19 -3.36 -27.17
N GLY A 101 7.95 -3.08 -27.60
CA GLY A 101 6.72 -3.32 -26.83
C GLY A 101 5.95 -2.05 -26.45
N ASN A 102 4.75 -2.23 -25.89
CA ASN A 102 3.97 -1.13 -25.29
C ASN A 102 4.31 -1.05 -23.79
N TRP A 103 4.66 0.15 -23.32
CA TRP A 103 5.04 0.44 -21.93
C TRP A 103 4.04 1.37 -21.19
N GLU A 104 2.92 1.75 -21.82
CA GLU A 104 1.90 2.65 -21.26
C GLU A 104 1.26 2.10 -19.98
N HIS A 105 1.29 0.77 -19.77
CA HIS A 105 0.82 0.17 -18.54
C HIS A 105 1.60 0.65 -17.30
N ILE A 106 2.86 1.08 -17.46
CA ILE A 106 3.67 1.59 -16.34
C ILE A 106 3.06 2.87 -15.76
N ILE A 107 2.58 3.79 -16.61
CA ILE A 107 2.01 5.07 -16.19
C ILE A 107 0.53 4.98 -15.82
N ASN A 108 -0.21 4.02 -16.40
CA ASN A 108 -1.64 3.85 -16.15
C ASN A 108 -1.96 3.10 -14.85
N GLN A 109 -0.99 2.38 -14.28
CA GLN A 109 -1.17 1.67 -13.02
C GLN A 109 -1.28 2.64 -11.83
N VAL A 110 -1.99 2.23 -10.79
CA VAL A 110 -2.15 2.97 -9.51
C VAL A 110 -1.54 2.17 -8.36
N GLY A 111 -1.02 2.86 -7.36
CA GLY A 111 -0.43 2.26 -6.16
C GLY A 111 1.09 2.27 -6.19
N MET A 112 1.70 1.53 -5.26
CA MET A 112 3.15 1.55 -5.04
C MET A 112 3.93 0.67 -6.03
N PHE A 113 3.27 -0.33 -6.60
CA PHE A 113 3.91 -1.36 -7.41
C PHE A 113 3.59 -1.19 -8.89
N SER A 114 4.58 -1.47 -9.73
CA SER A 114 4.39 -1.58 -11.17
C SER A 114 4.59 -3.02 -11.61
N TYR A 115 3.63 -3.54 -12.37
CA TYR A 115 3.79 -4.83 -13.06
C TYR A 115 4.54 -4.58 -14.36
N THR A 116 5.72 -5.17 -14.50
CA THR A 116 6.64 -4.82 -15.58
C THR A 116 6.26 -5.46 -16.93
N GLY A 117 5.49 -6.56 -16.92
CA GLY A 117 5.10 -7.26 -18.15
C GLY A 117 6.25 -8.02 -18.84
N LEU A 118 7.41 -8.13 -18.19
CA LEU A 118 8.58 -8.80 -18.75
C LEU A 118 8.30 -10.29 -19.03
N THR A 119 8.87 -10.81 -20.12
CA THR A 119 8.89 -12.26 -20.37
C THR A 119 9.75 -12.95 -19.30
N LEU A 120 9.55 -14.27 -19.12
CA LEU A 120 10.31 -15.01 -18.11
C LEU A 120 11.82 -14.97 -18.40
N SER A 121 12.22 -15.08 -19.67
CA SER A 121 13.62 -15.02 -20.08
C SER A 121 14.26 -13.66 -19.78
N THR A 122 13.61 -12.56 -20.13
CA THR A 122 14.11 -11.20 -19.85
C THR A 122 14.12 -10.91 -18.35
N PHE A 123 13.12 -11.37 -17.61
CA PHE A 123 13.10 -11.26 -16.14
C PHE A 123 14.28 -12.00 -15.50
N MET A 124 14.52 -13.25 -15.89
CA MET A 124 15.62 -14.05 -15.33
C MET A 124 16.98 -13.44 -15.64
N TYR A 125 17.16 -12.91 -16.86
CA TYR A 125 18.37 -12.17 -17.22
C TYR A 125 18.59 -10.96 -16.31
N LEU A 126 17.55 -10.13 -16.09
CA LEU A 126 17.65 -8.93 -15.27
C LEU A 126 17.86 -9.24 -13.77
N TYR A 127 17.23 -10.31 -13.27
CA TYR A 127 17.37 -10.81 -11.91
C TYR A 127 18.81 -11.26 -11.62
N LEU A 128 19.44 -11.94 -12.58
CA LEU A 128 20.81 -12.43 -12.46
C LEU A 128 21.87 -11.32 -12.66
N THR A 129 21.55 -10.29 -13.43
CA THR A 129 22.53 -9.28 -13.82
C THR A 129 22.56 -8.09 -12.87
N MET A 130 21.46 -7.38 -12.60
CA MET A 130 21.56 -6.08 -11.89
C MET A 130 20.27 -5.53 -11.23
N SER A 131 19.22 -6.29 -10.88
CA SER A 131 17.98 -5.63 -10.38
C SER A 131 17.12 -6.40 -9.36
N TYR A 132 16.72 -5.66 -8.30
CA TYR A 132 15.67 -5.97 -7.33
C TYR A 132 14.26 -5.99 -7.97
N ILE A 133 14.00 -6.93 -8.88
CA ILE A 133 12.64 -7.25 -9.33
C ILE A 133 12.21 -8.52 -8.61
N TYR A 134 11.07 -8.47 -7.91
CA TYR A 134 10.54 -9.63 -7.20
C TYR A 134 10.17 -10.75 -8.18
N ASN A 135 10.20 -12.00 -7.71
CA ASN A 135 9.89 -13.23 -8.48
C ASN A 135 8.57 -13.18 -9.29
N ASN A 136 7.64 -12.28 -8.95
CA ASN A 136 6.38 -12.07 -9.66
C ASN A 136 6.45 -10.99 -10.77
N LYS A 137 7.65 -10.54 -11.17
CA LYS A 137 7.87 -9.46 -12.16
C LYS A 137 7.29 -8.10 -11.73
N ILE A 138 7.05 -7.97 -10.42
CA ILE A 138 6.58 -6.76 -9.77
C ILE A 138 7.81 -5.98 -9.29
N ARG A 139 7.81 -4.68 -9.54
CA ARG A 139 8.82 -3.77 -9.01
C ARG A 139 8.16 -2.76 -8.08
N ASN A 140 8.80 -2.50 -6.95
CA ASN A 140 8.41 -1.40 -6.07
C ASN A 140 8.88 -0.08 -6.70
N THR A 141 7.95 0.78 -7.11
CA THR A 141 8.30 2.04 -7.76
C THR A 141 8.76 3.10 -6.74
N ALA A 142 8.46 2.92 -5.46
CA ALA A 142 8.87 3.85 -4.40
C ALA A 142 10.36 3.75 -4.03
N GLU A 143 11.04 2.66 -4.40
CA GLU A 143 12.47 2.44 -4.13
C GLU A 143 13.40 3.14 -5.14
N LEU A 144 12.85 3.72 -6.20
CA LEU A 144 13.63 4.47 -7.18
C LEU A 144 14.13 5.78 -6.54
N SER A 145 15.45 5.99 -6.59
CA SER A 145 16.13 7.14 -5.97
C SER A 145 15.88 8.42 -6.75
N GLU A 146 15.81 8.34 -8.08
CA GLU A 146 15.65 9.48 -8.99
C GLU A 146 14.71 9.09 -10.14
N PRO A 147 14.03 10.07 -10.78
CA PRO A 147 13.34 9.83 -12.05
C PRO A 147 14.42 9.52 -13.08
N ILE A 148 14.55 8.24 -13.44
CA ILE A 148 15.53 7.75 -14.42
C ILE A 148 15.04 8.04 -15.83
#